data_AF-A0A0S8CWB6-F1
#
_entry.id   AF-A0A0S8CWB6-F1
#
_cell.length_a   1.000
_cell.length_b   1.000
_cell.length_c   1.000
_cell.angle_alpha   90.00
_cell.angle_beta   90.00
_cell.angle_gamma   90.00
#
_symmetry.space_group_name_H-M   'P 1'
#
loop_
_entity.id
_entity.type
_entity.pdbx_description
1 polymer ?
#
loop_
_entity_poly.entity_id
_entity_poly.type
_entity_poly.pdbx_seq_one_letter_code
_entity_poly.pdbx_strand_id
1 'polypeptide(L)'
;MNILVSDSLSPKGVEVLERAGFSVTVKTKLTKEELLKEIPQYEGLVVRSATKVTKDVIEAGTRLRIGGRAGTGLDNVDSEAATRRGIVVMNTPGGNTITTAEHTMSMIASMSRKIPQATMSMKEGKWEKTRFMGTELYNKTLGLVGLGQIGSYVAKLAQGWSMNVIGYDPYLAVERAKQMGIEVVELEELFHRSDVISVHTPLTNETRGIINTETMGKMKDGVMIVNCARGGIINEQDLCEALKSQKVAAAAFDVFEKEPVDSNHPLMALDNFICTPHIGASTEEAQENVAIGIAEQFVDYFKRGIARGAVNVPSVAPEALPQLQPYLVLAERMGRFQAQLLDGGIKSVTVEYFGEVAQLAVAPVTVAVLKGLLSPILEDVINYVNAPVVAKERGIEVKEVKSSDAGDFTSLIRIKVEAGSHTYSLAGTLFHRQEPRIVEINQFQVEVVSEGQMILIDNVDRPGVIGMVGQVLGQHDVNIARMQCSRGERGGSALLIIGLDAPLAPAVLDLLKKEKDILSVRTVDLS
;
A
#
# COMPACT_ATOMS: atom_id res chain seq x y z
N MET A 1 -1.78 14.40 -19.44
CA MET A 1 -2.20 13.12 -18.86
C MET A 1 -3.71 13.08 -18.90
N ASN A 2 -4.25 11.96 -19.35
CA ASN A 2 -5.65 11.69 -19.54
C ASN A 2 -6.15 10.84 -18.37
N ILE A 3 -7.22 11.29 -17.73
CA ILE A 3 -7.84 10.61 -16.59
C ILE A 3 -9.29 10.27 -16.95
N LEU A 4 -9.66 9.00 -16.78
CA LEU A 4 -11.04 8.55 -16.90
C LEU A 4 -11.68 8.53 -15.52
N VAL A 5 -12.85 9.15 -15.39
CA VAL A 5 -13.74 9.01 -14.24
C VAL A 5 -14.92 8.15 -14.68
N SER A 6 -14.97 6.89 -14.23
CA SER A 6 -15.94 5.90 -14.74
C SER A 6 -17.21 5.76 -13.87
N ASP A 7 -17.22 6.40 -12.71
CA ASP A 7 -18.34 6.44 -11.77
C ASP A 7 -18.76 7.89 -11.46
N SER A 8 -19.90 8.08 -10.80
CA SER A 8 -20.35 9.41 -10.38
C SER A 8 -19.41 10.01 -9.32
N LEU A 9 -18.66 11.04 -9.69
CA LEU A 9 -17.74 11.77 -8.82
C LEU A 9 -18.26 13.21 -8.62
N SER A 10 -18.04 13.80 -7.44
CA SER A 10 -18.36 15.21 -7.22
C SER A 10 -17.64 16.11 -8.24
N PRO A 11 -18.30 17.11 -8.84
CA PRO A 11 -17.67 18.05 -9.78
C PRO A 11 -16.42 18.72 -9.21
N LYS A 12 -16.38 18.99 -7.90
CA LYS A 12 -15.22 19.61 -7.25
C LYS A 12 -13.95 18.76 -7.37
N GLY A 13 -14.06 17.43 -7.34
CA GLY A 13 -12.91 16.55 -7.58
C GLY A 13 -12.40 16.62 -9.02
N VAL A 14 -13.31 16.73 -9.99
CA VAL A 14 -12.96 16.92 -11.41
C VAL A 14 -12.26 18.26 -11.61
N GLU A 15 -12.77 19.34 -11.02
CA GLU A 15 -12.15 20.67 -11.09
C GLU A 15 -10.71 20.68 -10.55
N VAL A 16 -10.42 19.95 -9.47
CA VAL A 16 -9.06 19.85 -8.92
C VAL A 16 -8.10 19.24 -9.95
N LEU A 17 -8.52 18.17 -10.63
CA LEU A 17 -7.72 17.52 -11.67
C LEU A 17 -7.50 18.43 -12.89
N GLU A 18 -8.56 19.11 -13.35
CA GLU A 18 -8.50 20.02 -14.50
C GLU A 18 -7.63 21.23 -14.21
N ARG A 19 -7.74 21.84 -13.02
CA ARG A 19 -6.89 22.97 -12.59
C ARG A 19 -5.41 22.58 -12.50
N ALA A 20 -5.10 21.32 -12.23
CA ALA A 20 -3.73 20.81 -12.28
C ALA A 20 -3.20 20.55 -13.70
N GLY A 21 -4.03 20.77 -14.73
CA GLY A 21 -3.71 20.64 -16.14
C GLY A 21 -3.88 19.22 -16.70
N PHE A 22 -4.71 18.39 -16.07
CA PHE A 22 -5.06 17.07 -16.61
C PHE A 22 -6.27 17.15 -17.54
N SER A 23 -6.31 16.28 -18.55
CA SER A 23 -7.49 16.09 -19.38
C SER A 23 -8.38 15.05 -18.73
N VAL A 24 -9.55 15.45 -18.24
CA VAL A 24 -10.47 14.57 -17.51
C VAL A 24 -11.64 14.22 -18.41
N THR A 25 -11.91 12.93 -18.57
CA THR A 25 -13.13 12.44 -19.22
C THR A 25 -14.03 11.79 -18.18
N VAL A 26 -15.25 12.30 -18.02
CA VAL A 26 -16.26 11.70 -17.15
C VAL A 26 -17.23 10.89 -18.00
N LYS A 27 -17.17 9.55 -17.88
CA LYS A 27 -18.07 8.61 -18.57
C LYS A 27 -18.59 7.60 -17.57
N THR A 28 -19.76 7.89 -17.01
CA THR A 28 -20.38 7.04 -16.00
C THR A 28 -21.18 5.89 -16.62
N LYS A 29 -21.37 4.80 -15.88
CA LYS A 29 -22.25 3.66 -16.27
C LYS A 29 -21.78 2.90 -17.51
N LEU A 30 -20.47 2.91 -17.78
CA LEU A 30 -19.89 2.06 -18.81
C LEU A 30 -20.10 0.58 -18.45
N THR A 31 -20.54 -0.21 -19.41
CA THR A 31 -20.48 -1.67 -19.30
C THR A 31 -19.02 -2.12 -19.26
N LYS A 32 -18.76 -3.36 -18.80
CA LYS A 32 -17.40 -3.92 -18.80
C LYS A 32 -16.77 -3.87 -20.20
N GLU A 33 -17.54 -4.20 -21.23
CA GLU A 33 -17.06 -4.22 -22.62
C GLU A 33 -16.71 -2.82 -23.15
N GLU A 34 -17.50 -1.80 -22.81
CA GLU A 34 -17.20 -0.41 -23.17
C GLU A 34 -15.96 0.09 -22.42
N LEU A 35 -15.86 -0.22 -21.12
CA LEU A 35 -14.70 0.17 -20.31
C LEU A 35 -13.41 -0.44 -20.86
N LEU A 36 -13.43 -1.72 -21.29
CA LEU A 36 -12.27 -2.38 -21.89
C LEU A 36 -11.79 -1.70 -23.19
N LYS A 37 -12.72 -1.18 -24.00
CA LYS A 37 -12.39 -0.45 -25.24
C LYS A 37 -11.87 0.97 -24.96
N GLU A 38 -12.38 1.58 -23.90
CA GLU A 38 -12.13 2.97 -23.56
C GLU A 38 -10.82 3.16 -22.76
N ILE A 39 -10.52 2.27 -21.82
CA ILE A 39 -9.39 2.40 -20.88
C ILE A 39 -7.98 2.54 -21.49
N PRO A 40 -7.63 1.96 -22.68
CA PRO A 40 -6.25 1.99 -23.19
C PRO A 40 -5.67 3.39 -23.42
N GLN A 41 -6.51 4.43 -23.56
CA GLN A 41 -6.07 5.80 -23.83
C GLN A 41 -5.80 6.66 -22.58
N TYR A 42 -6.00 6.10 -21.38
CA TYR A 42 -5.89 6.81 -20.11
C TYR A 42 -4.67 6.39 -19.30
N GLU A 43 -4.04 7.36 -18.63
CA GLU A 43 -2.98 7.10 -17.66
C GLU A 43 -3.50 6.99 -16.22
N GLY A 44 -4.72 7.48 -15.96
CA GLY A 44 -5.38 7.39 -14.65
C GLY A 44 -6.84 6.95 -14.75
N LEU A 45 -7.29 6.15 -13.79
CA LEU A 45 -8.69 5.73 -13.66
C LEU A 45 -9.21 6.06 -12.26
N VAL A 46 -10.25 6.87 -12.16
CA VAL A 46 -10.97 7.15 -10.92
C VAL A 46 -12.31 6.41 -10.93
N VAL A 47 -12.54 5.59 -9.92
CA VAL A 47 -13.76 4.81 -9.71
C VAL A 47 -14.37 5.08 -8.34
N ARG A 48 -15.59 4.59 -8.13
CA ARG A 48 -16.24 4.46 -6.82
C ARG A 48 -16.57 3.00 -6.57
N SER A 49 -17.82 2.65 -6.28
CA SER A 49 -18.25 1.28 -5.95
C SER A 49 -18.89 0.55 -7.14
N ALA A 50 -19.34 1.27 -8.16
CA ALA A 50 -20.13 0.72 -9.25
C ALA A 50 -19.24 0.03 -10.30
N THR A 51 -18.22 0.74 -10.79
CA THR A 51 -17.26 0.14 -11.74
C THR A 51 -16.43 -0.94 -11.05
N LYS A 52 -16.38 -2.14 -11.63
CA LYS A 52 -15.47 -3.21 -11.18
C LYS A 52 -14.18 -3.18 -11.99
N VAL A 53 -13.07 -2.84 -11.34
CA VAL A 53 -11.72 -2.81 -11.92
C VAL A 53 -11.10 -4.20 -11.78
N THR A 54 -11.59 -5.13 -12.60
CA THR A 54 -11.11 -6.53 -12.66
C THR A 54 -9.77 -6.64 -13.38
N LYS A 55 -9.08 -7.78 -13.25
CA LYS A 55 -7.87 -8.12 -14.01
C LYS A 55 -7.95 -7.74 -15.50
N ASP A 56 -9.03 -8.09 -16.20
CA ASP A 56 -9.19 -7.78 -17.64
C ASP A 56 -9.14 -6.27 -17.93
N VAL A 57 -9.69 -5.44 -17.04
CA VAL A 57 -9.68 -3.96 -17.18
C VAL A 57 -8.26 -3.42 -16.99
N ILE A 58 -7.53 -3.97 -16.02
CA ILE A 58 -6.15 -3.61 -15.71
C ILE A 58 -5.20 -4.01 -16.85
N GLU A 59 -5.43 -5.16 -17.47
CA GLU A 59 -4.67 -5.63 -18.63
C GLU A 59 -4.96 -4.81 -19.88
N ALA A 60 -6.23 -4.46 -20.13
CA ALA A 60 -6.62 -3.58 -21.23
C ALA A 60 -6.07 -2.15 -21.08
N GLY A 61 -5.89 -1.67 -19.85
CA GLY A 61 -5.30 -0.36 -19.52
C GLY A 61 -3.80 -0.29 -19.82
N THR A 62 -3.40 -0.35 -21.08
CA THR A 62 -1.98 -0.42 -21.50
C THR A 62 -1.15 0.80 -21.09
N ARG A 63 -1.78 1.96 -20.91
CA ARG A 63 -1.14 3.21 -20.47
C ARG A 63 -1.40 3.55 -19.00
N LEU A 64 -2.23 2.76 -18.32
CA LEU A 64 -2.69 3.05 -16.96
C LEU A 64 -1.52 2.97 -15.97
N ARG A 65 -1.35 4.03 -15.18
CA ARG A 65 -0.27 4.15 -14.17
C ARG A 65 -0.82 4.23 -12.74
N ILE A 66 -2.06 4.68 -12.60
CA ILE A 66 -2.72 4.87 -11.31
C ILE A 66 -4.22 4.56 -11.41
N GLY A 67 -4.73 3.80 -10.46
CA GLY A 67 -6.16 3.59 -10.19
C GLY A 67 -6.52 4.17 -8.84
N GLY A 68 -7.59 4.96 -8.77
CA GLY A 68 -8.06 5.61 -7.57
C GLY A 68 -9.50 5.26 -7.25
N ARG A 69 -9.77 4.78 -6.05
CA ARG A 69 -11.15 4.67 -5.55
C ARG A 69 -11.48 5.87 -4.66
N ALA A 70 -12.47 6.64 -5.09
CA ALA A 70 -13.12 7.67 -4.27
C ALA A 70 -14.00 6.99 -3.20
N GLY A 71 -13.35 6.56 -2.12
CA GLY A 71 -13.92 5.87 -0.98
C GLY A 71 -12.85 5.07 -0.23
N THR A 72 -13.23 4.48 0.91
CA THR A 72 -12.29 3.78 1.79
C THR A 72 -12.05 2.31 1.40
N GLY A 73 -13.10 1.59 0.99
CA GLY A 73 -12.96 0.18 0.58
C GLY A 73 -12.23 0.03 -0.76
N LEU A 74 -11.80 -1.19 -1.10
CA LEU A 74 -11.22 -1.55 -2.41
C LEU A 74 -11.78 -2.86 -2.98
N ASP A 75 -12.96 -3.27 -2.51
CA ASP A 75 -13.63 -4.55 -2.81
C ASP A 75 -13.94 -4.75 -4.31
N ASN A 76 -13.93 -3.68 -5.10
CA ASN A 76 -14.19 -3.65 -6.53
C ASN A 76 -12.92 -3.43 -7.38
N VAL A 77 -11.73 -3.47 -6.77
CA VAL A 77 -10.45 -3.27 -7.45
C VAL A 77 -9.55 -4.47 -7.21
N ASP A 78 -9.15 -5.15 -8.29
CA ASP A 78 -8.16 -6.22 -8.23
C ASP A 78 -6.76 -5.63 -8.00
N SER A 79 -6.47 -5.36 -6.73
CA SER A 79 -5.22 -4.72 -6.30
C SER A 79 -4.02 -5.59 -6.60
N GLU A 80 -4.16 -6.92 -6.62
CA GLU A 80 -3.07 -7.83 -6.98
C GLU A 80 -2.72 -7.75 -8.46
N ALA A 81 -3.72 -7.78 -9.35
CA ALA A 81 -3.50 -7.62 -10.78
C ALA A 81 -2.89 -6.25 -11.09
N ALA A 82 -3.37 -5.19 -10.42
CA ALA A 82 -2.80 -3.85 -10.55
C ALA A 82 -1.34 -3.83 -10.09
N THR A 83 -1.04 -4.46 -8.96
CA THR A 83 0.33 -4.56 -8.42
C THR A 83 1.25 -5.28 -9.39
N ARG A 84 0.86 -6.43 -9.95
CA ARG A 84 1.66 -7.16 -10.95
C ARG A 84 1.95 -6.31 -12.19
N ARG A 85 0.97 -5.55 -12.66
CA ARG A 85 1.10 -4.61 -13.79
C ARG A 85 1.84 -3.31 -13.44
N GLY A 86 2.26 -3.14 -12.19
CA GLY A 86 2.97 -1.95 -11.75
C GLY A 86 2.10 -0.69 -11.63
N ILE A 87 0.79 -0.85 -11.47
CA ILE A 87 -0.18 0.24 -11.37
C ILE A 87 -0.41 0.57 -9.90
N VAL A 88 -0.25 1.84 -9.53
CA VAL A 88 -0.50 2.30 -8.16
C VAL A 88 -2.01 2.29 -7.91
N VAL A 89 -2.44 1.68 -6.81
CA VAL A 89 -3.84 1.70 -6.36
C VAL A 89 -3.95 2.58 -5.14
N MET A 90 -4.86 3.56 -5.18
CA MET A 90 -5.11 4.48 -4.09
C MET A 90 -6.57 4.46 -3.64
N ASN A 91 -6.78 4.76 -2.37
CA ASN A 91 -8.09 5.01 -1.79
C ASN A 91 -8.09 6.33 -0.99
N THR A 92 -9.27 6.77 -0.55
CA THR A 92 -9.42 7.99 0.25
C THR A 92 -9.92 7.69 1.67
N PRO A 93 -9.05 7.11 2.53
CA PRO A 93 -9.42 6.81 3.90
C PRO A 93 -9.70 8.11 4.64
N GLY A 94 -10.72 8.09 5.49
CA GLY A 94 -11.07 9.24 6.33
C GLY A 94 -12.21 10.10 5.77
N GLY A 95 -12.37 10.18 4.44
CA GLY A 95 -13.35 11.07 3.78
C GLY A 95 -14.82 10.77 4.11
N ASN A 96 -15.12 9.54 4.55
CA ASN A 96 -16.46 9.11 4.96
C ASN A 96 -16.60 8.84 6.47
N THR A 97 -15.60 9.18 7.29
CA THR A 97 -15.56 8.78 8.72
C THR A 97 -16.78 9.30 9.49
N ILE A 98 -17.06 10.59 9.35
CA ILE A 98 -18.14 11.28 10.07
C ILE A 98 -19.48 10.71 9.61
N THR A 99 -19.72 10.70 8.30
CA THR A 99 -20.95 10.20 7.69
C THR A 99 -21.26 8.76 8.08
N THR A 100 -20.27 7.85 8.07
CA THR A 100 -20.50 6.45 8.45
C THR A 100 -20.75 6.29 9.95
N ALA A 101 -20.11 7.11 10.79
CA ALA A 101 -20.39 7.11 12.21
C ALA A 101 -21.80 7.66 12.52
N GLU A 102 -22.23 8.73 11.85
CA GLU A 102 -23.59 9.27 11.94
C GLU A 102 -24.63 8.25 11.47
N HIS A 103 -24.36 7.53 10.38
CA HIS A 103 -25.22 6.45 9.91
C HIS A 103 -25.31 5.31 10.93
N THR A 104 -24.19 4.91 11.52
CA THR A 104 -24.17 3.88 12.58
C THR A 104 -25.05 4.29 13.76
N MET A 105 -24.89 5.53 14.26
CA MET A 105 -25.72 6.03 15.36
C MET A 105 -27.20 6.14 14.97
N SER A 106 -27.49 6.52 13.73
CA SER A 106 -28.85 6.56 13.17
C SER A 106 -29.48 5.17 13.13
N MET A 107 -28.71 4.15 12.76
CA MET A 107 -29.13 2.74 12.79
C MET A 107 -29.40 2.26 14.22
N ILE A 108 -28.54 2.62 15.18
CA ILE A 108 -28.74 2.32 16.61
C ILE A 108 -30.04 2.95 17.14
N ALA A 109 -30.28 4.23 16.87
CA ALA A 109 -31.52 4.90 17.27
C ALA A 109 -32.76 4.30 16.57
N SER A 110 -32.64 3.99 15.28
CA SER A 110 -33.74 3.44 14.49
C SER A 110 -34.17 2.07 14.97
N MET A 111 -33.22 1.16 15.26
CA MET A 111 -33.54 -0.18 15.75
C MET A 111 -34.08 -0.15 17.18
N SER A 112 -33.47 0.65 18.07
CA SER A 112 -33.90 0.72 19.47
C SER A 112 -35.33 1.26 19.63
N ARG A 113 -35.79 2.07 18.67
CA ARG A 113 -37.12 2.69 18.66
C ARG A 113 -38.07 2.14 17.60
N LYS A 114 -37.67 1.10 16.84
CA LYS A 114 -38.46 0.45 15.77
C LYS A 114 -39.02 1.46 14.75
N ILE A 115 -38.21 2.47 14.40
CA ILE A 115 -38.65 3.62 13.60
C ILE A 115 -39.17 3.20 12.21
N PRO A 116 -38.46 2.35 11.44
CA PRO A 116 -38.93 1.95 10.11
C PRO A 116 -40.29 1.24 10.14
N GLN A 117 -40.45 0.30 11.08
CA GLN A 117 -41.67 -0.49 11.26
C GLN A 117 -42.84 0.41 11.69
N ALA A 118 -42.61 1.31 12.66
CA ALA A 118 -43.63 2.26 13.12
C ALA A 118 -44.06 3.23 12.00
N THR A 119 -43.11 3.69 11.20
CA THR A 119 -43.38 4.56 10.04
C THR A 119 -44.23 3.83 8.99
N MET A 120 -43.90 2.57 8.71
CA MET A 120 -44.65 1.74 7.76
C MET A 120 -46.09 1.53 8.24
N SER A 121 -46.29 1.17 9.52
CA SER A 121 -47.62 1.06 10.13
C SER A 121 -48.46 2.33 9.98
N MET A 122 -47.86 3.50 10.25
CA MET A 122 -48.56 4.78 10.12
C MET A 122 -48.95 5.10 8.67
N LYS A 123 -48.08 4.78 7.69
CA LYS A 123 -48.37 4.93 6.26
C LYS A 123 -49.47 3.99 5.77
N GLU A 124 -49.64 2.84 6.42
CA GLU A 124 -50.77 1.93 6.21
C GLU A 124 -52.06 2.37 6.91
N GLY A 125 -52.06 3.53 7.58
CA GLY A 125 -53.22 4.07 8.28
C GLY A 125 -53.50 3.44 9.66
N LYS A 126 -52.55 2.68 10.22
CA LYS A 126 -52.69 2.03 11.52
C LYS A 126 -52.10 2.88 12.65
N TRP A 127 -52.73 2.85 13.83
CA TRP A 127 -52.26 3.54 15.05
C TRP A 127 -51.90 2.53 16.16
N GLU A 128 -50.72 1.92 16.08
CA GLU A 128 -50.32 0.78 16.93
C GLU A 128 -49.35 1.18 18.07
N LYS A 129 -49.70 2.20 18.86
CA LYS A 129 -48.81 2.76 19.92
C LYS A 129 -48.20 1.70 20.84
N THR A 130 -48.96 0.67 21.21
CA THR A 130 -48.52 -0.38 22.14
C THR A 130 -47.56 -1.38 21.52
N ARG A 131 -47.59 -1.57 20.19
CA ARG A 131 -46.71 -2.50 19.46
C ARG A 131 -45.25 -2.03 19.46
N PHE A 132 -45.03 -0.72 19.42
CA PHE A 132 -43.72 -0.11 19.23
C PHE A 132 -43.06 0.36 20.54
N MET A 133 -43.13 -0.45 21.60
CA MET A 133 -42.31 -0.25 22.79
C MET A 133 -40.83 -0.40 22.41
N GLY A 134 -40.02 0.62 22.73
CA GLY A 134 -38.60 0.69 22.41
C GLY A 134 -37.71 0.65 23.64
N THR A 135 -36.40 0.75 23.41
CA THR A 135 -35.36 0.70 24.43
C THR A 135 -34.69 2.06 24.59
N GLU A 136 -34.53 2.51 25.83
CA GLU A 136 -33.76 3.70 26.16
C GLU A 136 -32.25 3.40 26.17
N LEU A 137 -31.46 4.26 25.50
CA LEU A 137 -30.00 4.10 25.36
C LEU A 137 -29.19 4.76 26.49
N TYR A 138 -29.81 5.65 27.27
CA TYR A 138 -29.15 6.32 28.39
C TYR A 138 -28.58 5.30 29.38
N ASN A 139 -27.31 5.48 29.77
CA ASN A 139 -26.53 4.57 30.63
C ASN A 139 -26.39 3.12 30.14
N LYS A 140 -26.82 2.79 28.91
CA LYS A 140 -26.54 1.48 28.31
C LYS A 140 -25.11 1.40 27.83
N THR A 141 -24.57 0.19 27.76
CA THR A 141 -23.21 -0.08 27.29
C THR A 141 -23.20 -0.36 25.79
N LEU A 142 -22.46 0.45 25.04
CA LEU A 142 -22.08 0.21 23.65
C LEU A 142 -20.70 -0.45 23.60
N GLY A 143 -20.64 -1.67 23.08
CA GLY A 143 -19.41 -2.37 22.74
C GLY A 143 -19.02 -2.12 21.29
N LEU A 144 -17.81 -1.61 21.09
CA LEU A 144 -17.24 -1.37 19.77
C LEU A 144 -16.16 -2.41 19.44
N VAL A 145 -16.41 -3.23 18.43
CA VAL A 145 -15.41 -4.15 17.89
C VAL A 145 -14.68 -3.41 16.77
N GLY A 146 -13.46 -2.94 17.03
CA GLY A 146 -12.68 -2.07 16.17
C GLY A 146 -12.76 -0.60 16.58
N LEU A 147 -11.61 0.01 16.84
CA LEU A 147 -11.47 1.40 17.29
C LEU A 147 -10.65 2.24 16.29
N GLY A 148 -10.77 1.91 15.00
CA GLY A 148 -10.27 2.75 13.91
C GLY A 148 -11.00 4.10 13.82
N GLN A 149 -10.79 4.83 12.72
CA GLN A 149 -11.34 6.19 12.54
C GLN A 149 -12.86 6.27 12.77
N ILE A 150 -13.63 5.33 12.21
CA ILE A 150 -15.10 5.32 12.33
C ILE A 150 -15.52 4.92 13.75
N GLY A 151 -15.02 3.80 14.28
CA GLY A 151 -15.38 3.34 15.63
C GLY A 151 -15.04 4.38 16.71
N SER A 152 -13.89 5.05 16.55
CA SER A 152 -13.49 6.19 17.38
C SER A 152 -14.50 7.34 17.37
N TYR A 153 -15.05 7.67 16.20
CA TYR A 153 -16.05 8.74 16.07
C TYR A 153 -17.43 8.30 16.57
N VAL A 154 -17.81 7.03 16.36
CA VAL A 154 -19.02 6.43 16.95
C VAL A 154 -18.97 6.49 18.48
N ALA A 155 -17.84 6.16 19.09
CA ALA A 155 -17.65 6.29 20.54
C ALA A 155 -17.93 7.71 21.04
N LYS A 156 -17.37 8.72 20.36
CA LYS A 156 -17.59 10.13 20.68
C LYS A 156 -19.08 10.51 20.62
N LEU A 157 -19.80 10.07 19.57
CA LEU A 157 -21.23 10.34 19.42
C LEU A 157 -22.05 9.63 20.51
N ALA A 158 -21.74 8.36 20.80
CA ALA A 158 -22.42 7.56 21.81
C ALA A 158 -22.23 8.09 23.24
N GLN A 159 -21.02 8.57 23.58
CA GLN A 159 -20.76 9.28 24.83
C GLN A 159 -21.59 10.57 24.92
N GLY A 160 -21.79 11.28 23.80
CA GLY A 160 -22.70 12.41 23.71
C GLY A 160 -24.16 12.05 24.02
N TRP A 161 -24.56 10.79 23.80
CA TRP A 161 -25.86 10.24 24.20
C TRP A 161 -25.85 9.67 25.63
N SER A 162 -24.77 9.88 26.38
CA SER A 162 -24.55 9.34 27.73
C SER A 162 -24.65 7.81 27.79
N MET A 163 -24.17 7.13 26.74
CA MET A 163 -23.88 5.70 26.77
C MET A 163 -22.52 5.44 27.41
N ASN A 164 -22.37 4.28 28.05
CA ASN A 164 -21.07 3.77 28.45
C ASN A 164 -20.40 3.12 27.23
N VAL A 165 -19.16 3.47 26.90
CA VAL A 165 -18.47 2.92 25.72
C VAL A 165 -17.30 2.04 26.15
N ILE A 166 -17.34 0.78 25.73
CA ILE A 166 -16.23 -0.16 25.83
C ILE A 166 -15.81 -0.59 24.42
N GLY A 167 -14.54 -0.93 24.24
CA GLY A 167 -14.03 -1.28 22.92
C GLY A 167 -12.97 -2.37 22.93
N TYR A 168 -12.89 -3.08 21.81
CA TYR A 168 -11.87 -4.08 21.54
C TYR A 168 -11.15 -3.71 20.24
N ASP A 169 -9.84 -3.49 20.32
CA ASP A 169 -8.97 -3.33 19.14
C ASP A 169 -7.55 -3.77 19.51
N PRO A 170 -7.06 -4.92 18.99
CA PRO A 170 -5.74 -5.44 19.35
C PRO A 170 -4.58 -4.59 18.80
N TYR A 171 -4.87 -3.63 17.93
CA TYR A 171 -3.87 -2.77 17.28
C TYR A 171 -3.84 -1.34 17.86
N LEU A 172 -4.75 -1.00 18.78
CA LEU A 172 -4.81 0.32 19.40
C LEU A 172 -4.10 0.34 20.76
N ALA A 173 -3.18 1.29 20.93
CA ALA A 173 -2.54 1.51 22.23
C ALA A 173 -3.58 1.92 23.29
N VAL A 174 -3.58 1.24 24.44
CA VAL A 174 -4.55 1.45 25.54
C VAL A 174 -4.62 2.91 26.00
N GLU A 175 -3.50 3.63 26.05
CA GLU A 175 -3.46 5.04 26.45
C GLU A 175 -4.22 5.96 25.48
N ARG A 176 -4.23 5.64 24.18
CA ARG A 176 -4.99 6.41 23.19
C ARG A 176 -6.50 6.23 23.39
N ALA A 177 -6.95 5.02 23.70
CA ALA A 177 -8.35 4.76 23.99
C ALA A 177 -8.82 5.44 25.29
N LYS A 178 -7.99 5.44 26.34
CA LYS A 178 -8.27 6.16 27.58
C LYS A 178 -8.45 7.66 27.37
N GLN A 179 -7.62 8.29 26.53
CA GLN A 179 -7.77 9.70 26.17
C GLN A 179 -9.10 10.01 25.46
N MET A 180 -9.70 9.01 24.82
CA MET A 180 -11.01 9.12 24.18
C MET A 180 -12.17 8.73 25.12
N GLY A 181 -11.90 8.42 26.39
CA GLY A 181 -12.91 7.96 27.35
C GLY A 181 -13.48 6.58 27.04
N ILE A 182 -12.69 5.72 26.36
CA ILE A 182 -13.08 4.35 26.00
C ILE A 182 -12.32 3.38 26.87
N GLU A 183 -13.03 2.50 27.56
CA GLU A 183 -12.43 1.36 28.26
C GLU A 183 -12.10 0.27 27.24
N VAL A 184 -10.81 -0.07 27.10
CA VAL A 184 -10.39 -1.20 26.27
C VAL A 184 -10.53 -2.48 27.07
N VAL A 185 -11.26 -3.45 26.51
CA VAL A 185 -11.51 -4.75 27.12
C VAL A 185 -11.23 -5.85 26.11
N GLU A 186 -11.03 -7.07 26.61
CA GLU A 186 -10.97 -8.26 25.75
C GLU A 186 -12.33 -8.51 25.08
N LEU A 187 -12.31 -9.19 23.93
CA LEU A 187 -13.51 -9.40 23.12
C LEU A 187 -14.63 -10.17 23.85
N GLU A 188 -14.27 -11.16 24.66
CA GLU A 188 -15.24 -11.91 25.46
C GLU A 188 -15.94 -11.04 26.52
N GLU A 189 -15.17 -10.19 27.20
CA GLU A 189 -15.68 -9.23 28.19
C GLU A 189 -16.59 -8.19 27.52
N LEU A 190 -16.25 -7.74 26.31
CA LEU A 190 -17.10 -6.87 25.50
C LEU A 190 -18.47 -7.51 25.26
N PHE A 191 -18.51 -8.78 24.87
CA PHE A 191 -19.77 -9.48 24.61
C PHE A 191 -20.63 -9.60 25.88
N HIS A 192 -20.04 -9.95 27.02
CA HIS A 192 -20.78 -10.08 28.28
C HIS A 192 -21.37 -8.76 28.78
N ARG A 193 -20.73 -7.63 28.51
CA ARG A 193 -21.13 -6.33 29.08
C ARG A 193 -21.98 -5.46 28.17
N SER A 194 -21.98 -5.71 26.87
CA SER A 194 -22.62 -4.82 25.90
C SER A 194 -24.13 -5.02 25.82
N ASP A 195 -24.89 -3.93 25.86
CA ASP A 195 -26.32 -3.90 25.52
C ASP A 195 -26.50 -3.68 24.01
N VAL A 196 -25.57 -2.95 23.39
CA VAL A 196 -25.47 -2.73 21.95
C VAL A 196 -24.05 -3.07 21.51
N ILE A 197 -23.90 -3.81 20.40
CA ILE A 197 -22.61 -4.10 19.80
C ILE A 197 -22.58 -3.53 18.38
N SER A 198 -21.53 -2.78 18.05
CA SER A 198 -21.27 -2.33 16.69
C SER A 198 -19.88 -2.73 16.22
N VAL A 199 -19.78 -3.19 14.98
CA VAL A 199 -18.52 -3.62 14.36
C VAL A 199 -17.98 -2.53 13.42
N HIS A 200 -16.67 -2.27 13.52
CA HIS A 200 -15.94 -1.25 12.76
C HIS A 200 -14.57 -1.75 12.30
N THR A 201 -14.43 -3.05 12.08
CA THR A 201 -13.20 -3.68 11.57
C THR A 201 -13.22 -3.81 10.04
N PRO A 202 -12.05 -3.90 9.39
CA PRO A 202 -11.99 -4.44 8.03
C PRO A 202 -12.46 -5.91 8.00
N LEU A 203 -12.80 -6.42 6.82
CA LEU A 203 -13.03 -7.85 6.60
C LEU A 203 -11.69 -8.53 6.26
N THR A 204 -11.28 -9.45 7.12
CA THR A 204 -10.03 -10.22 7.05
C THR A 204 -10.34 -11.67 7.40
N ASN A 205 -9.34 -12.56 7.38
CA ASN A 205 -9.56 -13.94 7.83
C ASN A 205 -9.84 -14.00 9.34
N GLU A 206 -9.25 -13.07 10.09
CA GLU A 206 -9.37 -12.97 11.55
C GLU A 206 -10.71 -12.34 11.99
N THR A 207 -11.29 -11.47 11.17
CA THR A 207 -12.54 -10.75 11.50
C THR A 207 -13.78 -11.33 10.82
N ARG A 208 -13.61 -12.26 9.86
CA ARG A 208 -14.72 -12.95 9.20
C ARG A 208 -15.47 -13.82 10.21
N GLY A 209 -16.78 -13.60 10.33
CA GLY A 209 -17.62 -14.35 11.25
C GLY A 209 -17.21 -14.22 12.73
N ILE A 210 -16.57 -13.10 13.11
CA ILE A 210 -16.19 -12.84 14.51
C ILE A 210 -17.42 -12.77 15.42
N ILE A 211 -18.57 -12.37 14.86
CA ILE A 211 -19.88 -12.55 15.48
C ILE A 211 -20.58 -13.74 14.79
N ASN A 212 -20.78 -14.82 15.54
CA ASN A 212 -21.34 -16.10 15.11
C ASN A 212 -22.19 -16.71 16.24
N THR A 213 -22.74 -17.91 16.06
CA THR A 213 -23.57 -18.58 17.08
C THR A 213 -22.90 -18.67 18.45
N GLU A 214 -21.60 -19.02 18.51
CA GLU A 214 -20.88 -19.17 19.76
C GLU A 214 -20.72 -17.83 20.48
N THR A 215 -20.26 -16.79 19.75
CA THR A 215 -20.01 -15.49 20.36
C THR A 215 -21.30 -14.77 20.74
N MET A 216 -22.38 -14.94 19.95
CA MET A 216 -23.71 -14.47 20.33
C MET A 216 -24.24 -15.16 21.58
N GLY A 217 -23.91 -16.43 21.80
CA GLY A 217 -24.24 -17.16 23.02
C GLY A 217 -23.69 -16.51 24.29
N LYS A 218 -22.51 -15.86 24.21
CA LYS A 218 -21.85 -15.17 25.32
C LYS A 218 -22.43 -13.77 25.61
N MET A 219 -23.18 -13.20 24.67
CA MET A 219 -23.75 -11.86 24.82
C MET A 219 -24.89 -11.83 25.85
N LYS A 220 -25.28 -10.63 26.30
CA LYS A 220 -26.51 -10.45 27.07
C LYS A 220 -27.74 -10.92 26.28
N ASP A 221 -28.73 -11.44 26.99
CA ASP A 221 -30.03 -11.72 26.38
C ASP A 221 -30.71 -10.42 25.96
N GLY A 222 -31.16 -10.35 24.71
CA GLY A 222 -31.76 -9.15 24.14
C GLY A 222 -30.77 -8.08 23.69
N VAL A 223 -29.49 -8.45 23.49
CA VAL A 223 -28.48 -7.56 22.89
C VAL A 223 -28.95 -7.05 21.52
N MET A 224 -28.55 -5.83 21.16
CA MET A 224 -28.77 -5.27 19.82
C MET A 224 -27.46 -5.19 19.02
N ILE A 225 -27.48 -5.51 17.73
CA ILE A 225 -26.27 -5.65 16.91
C ILE A 225 -26.32 -4.76 15.67
N VAL A 226 -25.24 -4.02 15.38
CA VAL A 226 -25.15 -3.14 14.20
C VAL A 226 -23.93 -3.44 13.36
N ASN A 227 -24.12 -3.53 12.04
CA ASN A 227 -23.03 -3.63 11.07
C ASN A 227 -23.18 -2.60 9.95
N CYS A 228 -22.37 -1.54 10.04
CA CYS A 228 -22.18 -0.55 8.98
C CYS A 228 -20.73 -0.55 8.46
N ALA A 229 -20.00 -1.66 8.67
CA ALA A 229 -18.59 -1.78 8.32
C ALA A 229 -18.39 -2.58 7.02
N ARG A 230 -18.42 -3.92 7.10
CA ARG A 230 -18.33 -4.82 5.94
C ARG A 230 -19.23 -6.05 6.13
N GLY A 231 -19.77 -6.55 5.02
CA GLY A 231 -20.46 -7.83 4.98
C GLY A 231 -19.54 -8.98 5.40
N GLY A 232 -20.09 -10.04 5.98
CA GLY A 232 -19.33 -11.23 6.40
C GLY A 232 -18.55 -11.09 7.71
N ILE A 233 -18.47 -9.91 8.34
CA ILE A 233 -17.94 -9.78 9.72
C ILE A 233 -18.86 -10.49 10.72
N ILE A 234 -20.17 -10.38 10.48
CA ILE A 234 -21.20 -11.07 11.24
C ILE A 234 -21.75 -12.18 10.36
N ASN A 235 -21.84 -13.40 10.88
CA ASN A 235 -22.49 -14.50 10.18
C ASN A 235 -24.00 -14.23 10.10
N GLU A 236 -24.48 -13.96 8.89
CA GLU A 236 -25.88 -13.57 8.62
C GLU A 236 -26.88 -14.68 8.93
N GLN A 237 -26.49 -15.95 8.71
CA GLN A 237 -27.33 -17.10 9.01
C GLN A 237 -27.46 -17.32 10.52
N ASP A 238 -26.34 -17.26 11.24
CA ASP A 238 -26.34 -17.39 12.70
C ASP A 238 -27.16 -16.26 13.33
N LEU A 239 -27.02 -15.04 12.81
CA LEU A 239 -27.78 -13.87 13.27
C LEU A 239 -29.28 -14.06 13.05
N CYS A 240 -29.68 -14.62 11.92
CA CYS A 240 -31.08 -14.92 11.63
C CYS A 240 -31.70 -15.83 12.71
N GLU A 241 -30.99 -16.90 13.10
CA GLU A 241 -31.45 -17.81 14.15
C GLU A 241 -31.44 -17.15 15.54
N ALA A 242 -30.44 -16.29 15.83
CA ALA A 242 -30.37 -15.53 17.07
C ALA A 242 -31.51 -14.49 17.21
N LEU A 243 -31.94 -13.87 16.10
CA LEU A 243 -33.08 -12.96 16.06
C LEU A 243 -34.41 -13.70 16.22
N LYS A 244 -34.57 -14.87 15.59
CA LYS A 244 -35.77 -15.73 15.75
C LYS A 244 -35.94 -16.20 17.20
N SER A 245 -34.83 -16.61 17.83
CA SER A 245 -34.81 -17.06 19.23
C SER A 245 -34.87 -15.92 20.25
N GLN A 246 -34.82 -14.65 19.80
CA GLN A 246 -34.76 -13.45 20.65
C GLN A 246 -33.51 -13.36 21.55
N LYS A 247 -32.48 -14.19 21.30
CA LYS A 247 -31.17 -14.01 21.91
C LYS A 247 -30.62 -12.62 21.55
N VAL A 248 -30.76 -12.25 20.29
CA VAL A 248 -30.56 -10.89 19.78
C VAL A 248 -31.93 -10.24 19.64
N ALA A 249 -32.18 -9.14 20.35
CA ALA A 249 -33.48 -8.48 20.32
C ALA A 249 -33.74 -7.79 18.98
N ALA A 250 -32.72 -7.14 18.42
CA ALA A 250 -32.80 -6.45 17.14
C ALA A 250 -31.42 -6.33 16.48
N ALA A 251 -31.40 -6.21 15.16
CA ALA A 251 -30.17 -5.91 14.42
C ALA A 251 -30.38 -4.92 13.28
N ALA A 252 -29.33 -4.17 12.94
CA ALA A 252 -29.35 -3.11 11.93
C ALA A 252 -28.13 -3.19 11.01
N PHE A 253 -28.33 -3.49 9.72
CA PHE A 253 -27.23 -3.68 8.76
C PHE A 253 -27.28 -2.65 7.63
N ASP A 254 -26.13 -2.09 7.27
CA ASP A 254 -25.96 -1.33 6.03
C ASP A 254 -25.23 -2.14 4.94
N VAL A 255 -24.59 -3.24 5.31
CA VAL A 255 -23.69 -4.01 4.44
C VAL A 255 -23.95 -5.51 4.56
N PHE A 256 -23.73 -6.24 3.47
CA PHE A 256 -24.03 -7.68 3.36
C PHE A 256 -22.89 -8.44 2.68
N GLU A 257 -22.76 -9.73 2.94
CA GLU A 257 -21.74 -10.58 2.33
C GLU A 257 -21.88 -10.60 0.79
N LYS A 258 -23.13 -10.60 0.31
CA LYS A 258 -23.47 -10.49 -1.11
C LYS A 258 -24.36 -9.29 -1.36
N GLU A 259 -23.86 -8.37 -2.18
CA GLU A 259 -24.57 -7.16 -2.59
C GLU A 259 -24.70 -7.10 -4.13
N PRO A 260 -25.89 -6.78 -4.69
CA PRO A 260 -27.17 -6.52 -4.01
C PRO A 260 -27.77 -7.74 -3.31
N VAL A 261 -28.51 -7.50 -2.24
CA VAL A 261 -29.16 -8.56 -1.44
C VAL A 261 -30.35 -9.14 -2.18
N ASP A 262 -30.52 -10.46 -2.12
CA ASP A 262 -31.69 -11.15 -2.66
C ASP A 262 -32.95 -10.80 -1.85
N SER A 263 -34.08 -10.61 -2.52
CA SER A 263 -35.36 -10.33 -1.84
C SER A 263 -35.82 -11.46 -0.92
N ASN A 264 -35.39 -12.70 -1.16
CA ASN A 264 -35.70 -13.87 -0.35
C ASN A 264 -34.68 -14.10 0.78
N HIS A 265 -33.74 -13.18 0.99
CA HIS A 265 -32.77 -13.33 2.05
C HIS A 265 -33.47 -13.45 3.43
N PRO A 266 -33.15 -14.46 4.27
CA PRO A 266 -33.93 -14.76 5.47
C PRO A 266 -34.09 -13.60 6.45
N LEU A 267 -33.09 -12.73 6.56
CA LEU A 267 -33.14 -11.54 7.41
C LEU A 267 -34.23 -10.53 6.98
N MET A 268 -34.58 -10.48 5.69
CA MET A 268 -35.57 -9.53 5.16
C MET A 268 -37.00 -9.83 5.63
N ALA A 269 -37.25 -11.05 6.10
CA ALA A 269 -38.55 -11.46 6.62
C ALA A 269 -38.73 -11.17 8.12
N LEU A 270 -37.70 -10.66 8.81
CA LEU A 270 -37.73 -10.49 10.26
C LEU A 270 -38.12 -9.06 10.66
N ASP A 271 -39.22 -8.93 11.42
CA ASP A 271 -39.71 -7.64 11.94
C ASP A 271 -38.68 -6.91 12.83
N ASN A 272 -37.77 -7.63 13.49
CA ASN A 272 -36.72 -7.09 14.36
C ASN A 272 -35.37 -6.88 13.67
N PHE A 273 -35.34 -6.94 12.34
CA PHE A 273 -34.18 -6.57 11.53
C PHE A 273 -34.49 -5.30 10.73
N ILE A 274 -33.55 -4.37 10.70
CA ILE A 274 -33.60 -3.22 9.79
C ILE A 274 -32.36 -3.21 8.91
N CYS A 275 -32.51 -2.73 7.69
CA CYS A 275 -31.36 -2.58 6.81
C CYS A 275 -31.46 -1.39 5.86
N THR A 276 -30.31 -0.99 5.37
CA THR A 276 -30.16 0.04 4.34
C THR A 276 -29.22 -0.45 3.24
N PRO A 277 -29.36 0.03 1.99
CA PRO A 277 -28.64 -0.53 0.84
C PRO A 277 -27.24 0.10 0.69
N HIS A 278 -26.36 -0.10 1.68
CA HIS A 278 -24.97 0.37 1.68
C HIS A 278 -24.84 1.88 1.43
N ILE A 279 -25.54 2.65 2.26
CA ILE A 279 -25.61 4.11 2.18
C ILE A 279 -24.83 4.84 3.27
N GLY A 280 -24.04 4.14 4.09
CA GLY A 280 -23.27 4.72 5.18
C GLY A 280 -22.23 5.76 4.76
N ALA A 281 -21.95 5.92 3.46
CA ALA A 281 -21.12 6.99 2.91
C ALA A 281 -21.87 7.88 1.89
N SER A 282 -23.20 7.75 1.78
CA SER A 282 -24.02 8.40 0.76
C SER A 282 -24.57 9.74 1.23
N THR A 283 -23.69 10.69 1.54
CA THR A 283 -24.03 12.11 1.75
C THR A 283 -23.22 13.01 0.84
N GLU A 284 -23.70 14.22 0.58
CA GLU A 284 -23.01 15.19 -0.28
C GLU A 284 -21.59 15.49 0.22
N GLU A 285 -21.42 15.67 1.54
CA GLU A 285 -20.14 15.95 2.17
C GLU A 285 -19.14 14.82 2.02
N ALA A 286 -19.56 13.57 2.27
CA ALA A 286 -18.71 12.41 2.06
C ALA A 286 -18.30 12.28 0.60
N GLN A 287 -19.25 12.47 -0.34
CA GLN A 287 -18.97 12.41 -1.78
C GLN A 287 -17.98 13.47 -2.23
N GLU A 288 -18.10 14.67 -1.69
CA GLU A 288 -17.17 15.75 -1.98
C GLU A 288 -15.78 15.48 -1.41
N ASN A 289 -15.69 15.11 -0.13
CA ASN A 289 -14.41 14.86 0.55
C ASN A 289 -13.61 13.75 -0.12
N VAL A 290 -14.24 12.62 -0.48
CA VAL A 290 -13.54 11.52 -1.15
C VAL A 290 -13.16 11.87 -2.58
N ALA A 291 -13.92 12.74 -3.26
CA ALA A 291 -13.63 13.18 -4.62
C ALA A 291 -12.45 14.16 -4.66
N ILE A 292 -12.41 15.14 -3.75
CA ILE A 292 -11.29 16.06 -3.61
C ILE A 292 -10.04 15.30 -3.20
N GLY A 293 -10.14 14.43 -2.19
CA GLY A 293 -9.00 13.65 -1.70
C GLY A 293 -8.35 12.78 -2.78
N ILE A 294 -9.14 12.11 -3.63
CA ILE A 294 -8.57 11.24 -4.68
C ILE A 294 -7.95 12.07 -5.80
N ALA A 295 -8.54 13.24 -6.09
CA ALA A 295 -8.02 14.16 -7.08
C ALA A 295 -6.67 14.73 -6.65
N GLU A 296 -6.54 15.18 -5.40
CA GLU A 296 -5.28 15.66 -4.82
C GLU A 296 -4.19 14.57 -4.84
N GLN A 297 -4.54 13.33 -4.50
CA GLN A 297 -3.62 12.20 -4.58
C GLN A 297 -3.11 11.94 -6.01
N PHE A 298 -3.97 12.09 -7.02
CA PHE A 298 -3.57 11.98 -8.43
C PHE A 298 -2.65 13.12 -8.85
N VAL A 299 -2.91 14.36 -8.39
CA VAL A 299 -2.03 15.51 -8.61
C VAL A 299 -0.65 15.24 -8.00
N ASP A 300 -0.62 14.81 -6.74
CA ASP A 300 0.61 14.47 -6.02
C ASP A 300 1.42 13.39 -6.74
N TYR A 301 0.76 12.31 -7.19
CA TYR A 301 1.42 11.24 -7.92
C TYR A 301 2.03 11.72 -9.24
N PHE A 302 1.23 12.37 -10.08
CA PHE A 302 1.65 12.72 -11.43
C PHE A 302 2.59 13.92 -11.50
N LYS A 303 2.49 14.86 -10.57
CA LYS A 303 3.33 16.07 -10.56
C LYS A 303 4.54 15.95 -9.64
N ARG A 304 4.44 15.17 -8.56
CA ARG A 304 5.45 15.13 -7.49
C ARG A 304 6.02 13.73 -7.26
N GLY A 305 5.45 12.69 -7.87
CA GLY A 305 5.84 11.29 -7.63
C GLY A 305 5.43 10.77 -6.25
N ILE A 306 4.50 11.45 -5.57
CA ILE A 306 4.10 11.13 -4.20
C ILE A 306 2.86 10.24 -4.23
N ALA A 307 2.98 9.01 -3.72
CA ALA A 307 1.90 8.02 -3.70
C ALA A 307 1.13 8.01 -2.36
N ARG A 308 0.48 9.14 -2.02
CA ARG A 308 -0.30 9.25 -0.78
C ARG A 308 -1.56 8.40 -0.85
N GLY A 309 -1.84 7.62 0.19
CA GLY A 309 -3.01 6.73 0.21
C GLY A 309 -2.89 5.54 -0.74
N ALA A 310 -1.68 5.26 -1.23
CA ALA A 310 -1.41 4.02 -1.95
C ALA A 310 -1.57 2.81 -1.02
N VAL A 311 -2.26 1.79 -1.51
CA VAL A 311 -2.51 0.55 -0.76
C VAL A 311 -1.57 -0.59 -1.16
N ASN A 312 -0.91 -0.48 -2.31
CA ASN A 312 -0.06 -1.51 -2.88
C ASN A 312 1.40 -1.07 -3.07
N VAL A 313 1.78 0.06 -2.46
CA VAL A 313 3.16 0.54 -2.39
C VAL A 313 3.41 1.02 -0.96
N PRO A 314 4.59 0.76 -0.37
CA PRO A 314 4.96 1.37 0.91
C PRO A 314 4.82 2.89 0.85
N SER A 315 3.93 3.45 1.67
CA SER A 315 3.70 4.89 1.70
C SER A 315 4.84 5.58 2.45
N VAL A 316 5.35 6.67 1.89
CA VAL A 316 6.31 7.57 2.54
C VAL A 316 5.54 8.80 3.00
N ALA A 317 5.64 9.15 4.29
CA ALA A 317 5.06 10.38 4.79
C ALA A 317 5.65 11.58 4.03
N PRO A 318 4.84 12.55 3.57
CA PRO A 318 5.34 13.69 2.79
C PRO A 318 6.49 14.44 3.47
N GLU A 319 6.49 14.49 4.81
CA GLU A 319 7.50 15.15 5.63
C GLU A 319 8.83 14.38 5.67
N ALA A 320 8.78 13.05 5.54
CA ALA A 320 9.96 12.18 5.54
C ALA A 320 10.58 12.03 4.14
N LEU A 321 9.83 12.32 3.08
CA LEU A 321 10.27 12.11 1.70
C LEU A 321 11.54 12.90 1.33
N PRO A 322 11.71 14.19 1.70
CA PRO A 322 12.94 14.93 1.39
C PRO A 322 14.19 14.30 2.01
N GLN A 323 14.07 13.69 3.19
CA GLN A 323 15.17 13.00 3.87
C GLN A 323 15.44 11.63 3.25
N LEU A 324 14.40 10.93 2.79
CA LEU A 324 14.51 9.58 2.24
C LEU A 324 14.94 9.58 0.76
N GLN A 325 14.59 10.62 0.01
CA GLN A 325 14.80 10.71 -1.44
C GLN A 325 16.25 10.41 -1.88
N PRO A 326 17.30 10.96 -1.25
CA PRO A 326 18.67 10.64 -1.63
C PRO A 326 19.02 9.15 -1.45
N TYR A 327 18.49 8.50 -0.41
CA TYR A 327 18.69 7.07 -0.17
C TYR A 327 17.97 6.20 -1.20
N LEU A 328 16.78 6.61 -1.67
CA LEU A 328 16.07 5.93 -2.76
C LEU A 328 16.90 5.95 -4.06
N VAL A 329 17.47 7.12 -4.39
CA VAL A 329 18.33 7.28 -5.57
C VAL A 329 19.59 6.43 -5.44
N LEU A 330 20.26 6.46 -4.28
CA LEU A 330 21.43 5.63 -4.01
C LEU A 330 21.10 4.14 -4.15
N ALA A 331 20.04 3.67 -3.48
CA ALA A 331 19.63 2.27 -3.49
C ALA A 331 19.26 1.75 -4.88
N GLU A 332 18.51 2.54 -5.68
CA GLU A 332 18.18 2.18 -7.06
C GLU A 332 19.44 2.08 -7.94
N ARG A 333 20.36 3.05 -7.82
CA ARG A 333 21.64 3.03 -8.55
C ARG A 333 22.52 1.85 -8.14
N MET A 334 22.59 1.56 -6.85
CA MET A 334 23.31 0.40 -6.33
C MET A 334 22.72 -0.92 -6.85
N GLY A 335 21.40 -1.06 -6.88
CA GLY A 335 20.72 -2.22 -7.48
C GLY A 335 21.07 -2.38 -8.96
N ARG A 336 20.98 -1.29 -9.75
CA ARG A 336 21.33 -1.28 -11.19
C ARG A 336 22.79 -1.63 -11.43
N PHE A 337 23.68 -1.13 -10.58
CA PHE A 337 25.12 -1.42 -10.64
C PHE A 337 25.37 -2.90 -10.36
N GLN A 338 24.82 -3.41 -9.25
CA GLN A 338 25.01 -4.79 -8.82
C GLN A 338 24.49 -5.79 -9.85
N ALA A 339 23.32 -5.53 -10.46
CA ALA A 339 22.70 -6.39 -11.48
C ALA A 339 23.63 -6.73 -12.65
N GLN A 340 24.44 -5.76 -13.06
CA GLN A 340 25.35 -5.87 -14.21
C GLN A 340 26.63 -6.67 -13.88
N LEU A 341 26.86 -6.97 -12.60
CA LEU A 341 28.01 -7.75 -12.12
C LEU A 341 27.66 -9.20 -11.79
N LEU A 342 26.38 -9.56 -11.74
CA LEU A 342 25.94 -10.89 -11.32
C LEU A 342 26.19 -11.93 -12.42
N ASP A 343 26.61 -13.12 -12.00
CA ASP A 343 26.63 -14.31 -12.84
C ASP A 343 25.62 -15.34 -12.34
N GLY A 344 24.56 -15.55 -13.12
CA GLY A 344 23.49 -16.50 -12.81
C GLY A 344 22.27 -15.89 -12.13
N GLY A 345 21.27 -16.73 -11.85
CA GLY A 345 20.00 -16.31 -11.25
C GLY A 345 20.16 -15.91 -9.79
N ILE A 346 19.45 -14.85 -9.38
CA ILE A 346 19.40 -14.35 -8.01
C ILE A 346 18.61 -15.33 -7.13
N LYS A 347 19.19 -15.71 -6.00
CA LYS A 347 18.55 -16.56 -4.98
C LYS A 347 18.09 -15.74 -3.78
N SER A 348 18.93 -14.83 -3.30
CA SER A 348 18.62 -13.98 -2.16
C SER A 348 19.24 -12.58 -2.30
N VAL A 349 18.58 -11.61 -1.69
CA VAL A 349 19.02 -10.21 -1.57
C VAL A 349 18.91 -9.82 -0.11
N THR A 350 20.03 -9.47 0.51
CA THR A 350 20.06 -8.91 1.87
C THR A 350 20.44 -7.44 1.76
N VAL A 351 19.58 -6.55 2.27
CA VAL A 351 19.84 -5.12 2.38
C VAL A 351 20.10 -4.78 3.83
N GLU A 352 21.33 -4.32 4.10
CA GLU A 352 21.81 -3.96 5.42
C GLU A 352 21.87 -2.44 5.54
N TYR A 353 21.25 -1.90 6.59
CA TYR A 353 21.16 -0.48 6.89
C TYR A 353 21.95 -0.18 8.16
N PHE A 354 22.89 0.77 8.08
CA PHE A 354 23.74 1.15 9.19
C PHE A 354 23.65 2.67 9.46
N GLY A 355 23.62 3.08 10.73
CA GLY A 355 23.70 4.49 11.12
C GLY A 355 22.36 5.23 10.99
N GLU A 356 22.37 6.49 10.53
CA GLU A 356 21.15 7.33 10.49
C GLU A 356 20.05 6.69 9.60
N VAL A 357 20.42 6.07 8.46
CA VAL A 357 19.44 5.43 7.56
C VAL A 357 18.69 4.27 8.22
N ALA A 358 19.28 3.57 9.18
CA ALA A 358 18.65 2.45 9.88
C ALA A 358 17.46 2.91 10.76
N GLN A 359 17.44 4.19 11.15
CA GLN A 359 16.37 4.80 11.95
C GLN A 359 15.19 5.28 11.09
N LEU A 360 15.34 5.31 9.77
CA LEU A 360 14.28 5.72 8.84
C LEU A 360 13.34 4.55 8.49
N ALA A 361 12.24 4.89 7.79
CA ALA A 361 11.40 3.89 7.14
C ALA A 361 12.17 3.30 5.93
N VAL A 362 12.83 2.16 6.14
CA VAL A 362 13.74 1.55 5.14
C VAL A 362 13.04 0.74 4.05
N ALA A 363 11.79 0.29 4.26
CA ALA A 363 11.10 -0.55 3.28
C ALA A 363 11.05 0.06 1.85
N PRO A 364 10.76 1.37 1.66
CA PRO A 364 10.88 2.02 0.35
C PRO A 364 12.29 1.94 -0.27
N VAL A 365 13.33 1.95 0.56
CA VAL A 365 14.74 1.83 0.12
C VAL A 365 15.03 0.40 -0.34
N THR A 366 14.51 -0.63 0.36
CA THR A 366 14.57 -2.03 -0.10
C THR A 366 13.89 -2.19 -1.45
N VAL A 367 12.70 -1.61 -1.62
CA VAL A 367 11.98 -1.61 -2.90
C VAL A 367 12.80 -0.93 -4.01
N ALA A 368 13.48 0.18 -3.70
CA ALA A 368 14.38 0.86 -4.64
C ALA A 368 15.54 -0.05 -5.09
N VAL A 369 16.16 -0.78 -4.15
CA VAL A 369 17.18 -1.81 -4.47
C VAL A 369 16.62 -2.85 -5.42
N LEU A 370 15.47 -3.44 -5.08
CA LEU A 370 14.85 -4.50 -5.90
C LEU A 370 14.49 -3.99 -7.29
N LYS A 371 13.92 -2.78 -7.40
CA LYS A 371 13.65 -2.14 -8.68
C LYS A 371 14.94 -2.03 -9.50
N GLY A 372 15.98 -1.44 -8.92
CA GLY A 372 17.27 -1.28 -9.60
C GLY A 372 17.90 -2.60 -10.01
N LEU A 373 17.78 -3.64 -9.19
CA LEU A 373 18.36 -4.95 -9.43
C LEU A 373 17.63 -5.73 -10.54
N LEU A 374 16.30 -5.64 -10.57
CA LEU A 374 15.46 -6.40 -11.49
C LEU A 374 15.25 -5.70 -12.84
N SER A 375 15.25 -4.36 -12.89
CA SER A 375 15.04 -3.61 -14.14
C SER A 375 16.00 -3.97 -15.29
N PRO A 376 17.32 -4.17 -15.07
CA PRO A 376 18.25 -4.48 -16.17
C PRO A 376 18.16 -5.91 -16.69
N ILE A 377 17.60 -6.83 -15.91
CA ILE A 377 17.61 -8.28 -16.21
C ILE A 377 16.25 -8.80 -16.71
N LEU A 378 15.18 -8.00 -16.59
CA LEU A 378 13.82 -8.36 -17.00
C LEU A 378 13.35 -7.51 -18.17
N GLU A 379 12.60 -8.13 -19.08
CA GLU A 379 11.93 -7.42 -20.18
C GLU A 379 10.70 -6.64 -19.69
N ASP A 380 10.08 -7.09 -18.60
CA ASP A 380 8.93 -6.43 -17.99
C ASP A 380 9.31 -5.10 -17.35
N VAL A 381 8.38 -4.12 -17.39
CA VAL A 381 8.57 -2.83 -16.73
C VAL A 381 8.53 -3.02 -15.20
N ILE A 382 9.70 -2.95 -14.58
CA ILE A 382 9.83 -2.99 -13.11
C ILE A 382 9.77 -1.58 -12.51
N ASN A 383 8.98 -1.43 -11.45
CA ASN A 383 8.83 -0.19 -10.72
C ASN A 383 8.66 -0.44 -9.21
N TYR A 384 8.42 0.63 -8.45
CA TYR A 384 8.27 0.58 -6.99
C TYR A 384 7.04 -0.20 -6.50
N VAL A 385 6.09 -0.53 -7.38
CA VAL A 385 4.88 -1.29 -7.06
C VAL A 385 5.15 -2.78 -7.22
N ASN A 386 5.64 -3.20 -8.39
CA ASN A 386 5.72 -4.61 -8.74
C ASN A 386 7.05 -5.28 -8.33
N ALA A 387 8.13 -4.53 -8.06
CA ALA A 387 9.44 -5.10 -7.77
C ALA A 387 9.42 -6.15 -6.64
N PRO A 388 8.74 -5.95 -5.49
CA PRO A 388 8.69 -6.95 -4.43
C PRO A 388 7.91 -8.22 -4.83
N VAL A 389 6.82 -8.05 -5.59
CA VAL A 389 6.00 -9.17 -6.06
C VAL A 389 6.78 -10.00 -7.08
N VAL A 390 7.43 -9.35 -8.04
CA VAL A 390 8.25 -10.02 -9.05
C VAL A 390 9.43 -10.76 -8.40
N ALA A 391 10.07 -10.18 -7.37
CA ALA A 391 11.10 -10.86 -6.61
C ALA A 391 10.57 -12.15 -5.96
N LYS A 392 9.42 -12.07 -5.28
CA LYS A 392 8.79 -13.21 -4.61
C LYS A 392 8.36 -14.31 -5.60
N GLU A 393 7.75 -13.95 -6.72
CA GLU A 393 7.32 -14.92 -7.76
C GLU A 393 8.50 -15.67 -8.38
N ARG A 394 9.68 -15.03 -8.42
CA ARG A 394 10.94 -15.64 -8.86
C ARG A 394 11.67 -16.42 -7.76
N GLY A 395 11.06 -16.53 -6.57
CA GLY A 395 11.65 -17.23 -5.43
C GLY A 395 12.85 -16.52 -4.81
N ILE A 396 13.01 -15.21 -5.04
CA ILE A 396 14.09 -14.42 -4.47
C ILE A 396 13.75 -14.12 -3.01
N GLU A 397 14.58 -14.60 -2.09
CA GLU A 397 14.45 -14.29 -0.66
C GLU A 397 14.98 -12.87 -0.39
N VAL A 398 14.18 -12.01 0.24
CA VAL A 398 14.58 -10.63 0.58
C VAL A 398 14.70 -10.46 2.09
N LYS A 399 15.85 -10.00 2.56
CA LYS A 399 16.15 -9.77 3.98
C LYS A 399 16.52 -8.31 4.22
N GLU A 400 16.01 -7.74 5.31
CA GLU A 400 16.41 -6.44 5.81
C GLU A 400 17.17 -6.61 7.13
N VAL A 401 18.35 -5.99 7.25
CA VAL A 401 19.16 -5.99 8.46
C VAL A 401 19.40 -4.55 8.88
N LYS A 402 19.22 -4.23 10.17
CA LYS A 402 19.43 -2.87 10.70
C LYS A 402 20.46 -2.89 11.82
N SER A 403 21.36 -1.91 11.80
CA SER A 403 22.35 -1.67 12.84
C SER A 403 22.50 -0.17 13.10
N SER A 404 22.71 0.23 14.35
CA SER A 404 23.04 1.61 14.70
C SER A 404 24.51 1.96 14.45
N ASP A 405 25.39 0.97 14.36
CA ASP A 405 26.82 1.14 14.13
C ASP A 405 27.10 1.17 12.62
N ALA A 406 27.60 2.31 12.12
CA ALA A 406 27.98 2.50 10.72
C ALA A 406 29.50 2.58 10.50
N GLY A 407 30.31 2.23 11.52
CA GLY A 407 31.75 2.34 11.45
C GLY A 407 32.18 3.79 11.18
N ASP A 408 32.91 4.00 10.08
CA ASP A 408 33.47 5.30 9.70
C ASP A 408 32.46 6.25 9.00
N PHE A 409 31.25 5.77 8.67
CA PHE A 409 30.24 6.54 7.95
C PHE A 409 29.09 6.99 8.86
N THR A 410 28.45 8.11 8.52
CA THR A 410 27.20 8.54 9.18
C THR A 410 26.01 7.62 8.85
N SER A 411 25.98 7.16 7.60
CA SER A 411 24.99 6.21 7.08
C SER A 411 25.66 5.31 6.06
N LEU A 412 25.33 4.03 6.06
CA LEU A 412 25.78 3.09 5.03
C LEU A 412 24.61 2.16 4.66
N ILE A 413 24.46 1.91 3.37
CA ILE A 413 23.61 0.84 2.85
C ILE A 413 24.54 -0.19 2.25
N ARG A 414 24.40 -1.47 2.62
CA ARG A 414 25.09 -2.58 1.96
C ARG A 414 24.06 -3.53 1.36
N ILE A 415 24.29 -3.95 0.12
CA ILE A 415 23.50 -4.94 -0.57
C ILE A 415 24.37 -6.18 -0.73
N LYS A 416 23.88 -7.32 -0.27
CA LYS A 416 24.47 -8.63 -0.53
C LYS A 416 23.52 -9.43 -1.41
N VAL A 417 24.02 -9.89 -2.55
CA VAL A 417 23.24 -10.68 -3.51
C VAL A 417 23.88 -12.03 -3.68
N GLU A 418 23.13 -13.09 -3.40
CA GLU A 418 23.52 -14.45 -3.74
C GLU A 418 22.98 -14.78 -5.13
N ALA A 419 23.87 -14.99 -6.10
CA ALA A 419 23.51 -15.32 -7.48
C ALA A 419 24.37 -16.47 -7.99
N GLY A 420 23.73 -17.49 -8.58
CA GLY A 420 24.44 -18.70 -9.02
C GLY A 420 25.17 -19.40 -7.85
N SER A 421 26.50 -19.45 -7.94
CA SER A 421 27.43 -19.98 -6.92
C SER A 421 28.23 -18.91 -6.19
N HIS A 422 27.94 -17.63 -6.41
CA HIS A 422 28.71 -16.51 -5.89
C HIS A 422 27.86 -15.62 -4.99
N THR A 423 28.53 -14.95 -4.05
CA THR A 423 27.95 -13.88 -3.24
C THR A 423 28.64 -12.58 -3.62
N TYR A 424 27.85 -11.59 -3.96
CA TYR A 424 28.32 -10.26 -4.32
C TYR A 424 27.95 -9.27 -3.23
N SER A 425 28.84 -8.32 -2.93
CA SER A 425 28.60 -7.27 -1.95
C SER A 425 28.84 -5.90 -2.57
N LEU A 426 27.96 -4.94 -2.27
CA LEU A 426 28.10 -3.56 -2.67
C LEU A 426 27.66 -2.66 -1.52
N ALA A 427 28.51 -1.73 -1.10
CA ALA A 427 28.12 -0.73 -0.10
C ALA A 427 28.17 0.69 -0.66
N GLY A 428 27.26 1.53 -0.21
CA GLY A 428 27.12 2.90 -0.64
C GLY A 428 26.68 3.81 0.49
N THR A 429 27.03 5.09 0.36
CA THR A 429 26.71 6.15 1.32
C THR A 429 26.35 7.44 0.59
N LEU A 430 25.92 8.44 1.35
CA LEU A 430 25.61 9.78 0.86
C LEU A 430 26.68 10.77 1.33
N PHE A 431 27.48 11.28 0.41
CA PHE A 431 28.39 12.38 0.69
C PHE A 431 27.59 13.68 0.79
N HIS A 432 27.94 14.53 1.75
CA HIS A 432 27.20 15.76 2.06
C HIS A 432 25.68 15.55 2.23
N ARG A 433 25.27 14.35 2.68
CA ARG A 433 23.87 13.89 2.84
C ARG A 433 23.02 13.83 1.57
N GLN A 434 23.57 14.10 0.38
CA GLN A 434 22.79 14.11 -0.86
C GLN A 434 23.43 13.36 -2.02
N GLU A 435 24.76 13.28 -2.06
CA GLU A 435 25.47 12.77 -3.23
C GLU A 435 25.74 11.26 -3.10
N PRO A 436 25.13 10.41 -3.95
CA PRO A 436 25.37 8.97 -3.89
C PRO A 436 26.82 8.62 -4.22
N ARG A 437 27.43 7.77 -3.39
CA ARG A 437 28.75 7.17 -3.61
C ARG A 437 28.71 5.69 -3.30
N ILE A 438 29.28 4.88 -4.18
CA ILE A 438 29.61 3.48 -3.87
C ILE A 438 30.97 3.48 -3.21
N VAL A 439 31.08 2.86 -2.04
CA VAL A 439 32.30 2.87 -1.21
C VAL A 439 32.91 1.48 -1.02
N GLU A 440 32.20 0.42 -1.39
CA GLU A 440 32.68 -0.96 -1.29
C GLU A 440 32.13 -1.77 -2.46
N ILE A 441 32.98 -2.53 -3.15
CA ILE A 441 32.59 -3.54 -4.14
C ILE A 441 33.32 -4.84 -3.79
N ASN A 442 32.58 -5.85 -3.36
CA ASN A 442 33.11 -7.11 -2.82
C ASN A 442 34.14 -6.83 -1.71
N GLN A 443 35.40 -7.28 -1.87
CA GLN A 443 36.48 -7.01 -0.92
C GLN A 443 37.16 -5.64 -1.09
N PHE A 444 36.82 -4.87 -2.13
CA PHE A 444 37.55 -3.65 -2.50
C PHE A 444 36.89 -2.40 -1.93
N GLN A 445 37.67 -1.59 -1.22
CA GLN A 445 37.28 -0.25 -0.77
C GLN A 445 37.45 0.75 -1.92
N VAL A 446 36.39 1.50 -2.24
CA VAL A 446 36.30 2.39 -3.39
C VAL A 446 35.56 3.69 -3.03
N GLU A 447 35.34 4.56 -4.00
CA GLU A 447 34.67 5.87 -3.93
C GLU A 447 34.21 6.21 -5.35
N VAL A 448 33.21 5.48 -5.81
CA VAL A 448 32.69 5.58 -7.18
C VAL A 448 31.46 6.46 -7.18
N VAL A 449 31.45 7.45 -8.08
CA VAL A 449 30.22 8.17 -8.42
C VAL A 449 29.35 7.26 -9.27
N SER A 450 28.18 6.90 -8.76
CA SER A 450 27.27 5.94 -9.40
C SER A 450 26.46 6.59 -10.54
N GLU A 451 27.12 7.03 -11.60
CA GLU A 451 26.50 7.67 -12.78
C GLU A 451 27.31 7.41 -14.05
N GLY A 452 26.65 7.52 -15.21
CA GLY A 452 27.30 7.41 -16.52
C GLY A 452 27.78 6.00 -16.81
N GLN A 453 28.79 5.91 -17.68
CA GLN A 453 29.31 4.64 -18.16
C GLN A 453 30.66 4.33 -17.54
N MET A 454 30.83 3.08 -17.13
CA MET A 454 32.01 2.62 -16.41
C MET A 454 32.48 1.28 -16.95
N ILE A 455 33.79 1.06 -16.86
CA ILE A 455 34.39 -0.27 -16.98
C ILE A 455 35.01 -0.67 -15.64
N LEU A 456 34.73 -1.89 -15.22
CA LEU A 456 35.35 -2.54 -14.08
C LEU A 456 36.30 -3.61 -14.61
N ILE A 457 37.54 -3.53 -14.18
CA ILE A 457 38.62 -4.40 -14.61
C ILE A 457 39.18 -5.07 -13.37
N ASP A 458 38.95 -6.37 -13.24
CA ASP A 458 39.67 -7.19 -12.27
C ASP A 458 41.02 -7.56 -12.88
N ASN A 459 42.11 -7.28 -12.16
CA ASN A 459 43.45 -7.54 -12.63
C ASN A 459 44.36 -8.10 -11.54
N VAL A 460 45.51 -8.64 -11.94
CA VAL A 460 46.58 -8.98 -11.01
C VAL A 460 47.37 -7.71 -10.68
N ASP A 461 47.60 -7.42 -9.40
CA ASP A 461 48.34 -6.24 -8.93
C ASP A 461 49.83 -6.35 -9.29
N ARG A 462 50.22 -5.82 -10.46
CA ARG A 462 51.59 -5.82 -10.97
C ARG A 462 51.96 -4.50 -11.65
N PRO A 463 53.25 -4.12 -11.62
CA PRO A 463 53.73 -2.94 -12.33
C PRO A 463 53.38 -3.00 -13.82
N GLY A 464 52.87 -1.90 -14.37
CA GLY A 464 52.59 -1.74 -15.81
C GLY A 464 51.13 -1.93 -16.22
N VAL A 465 50.29 -2.60 -15.41
CA VAL A 465 48.90 -2.93 -15.80
C VAL A 465 48.05 -1.67 -16.01
N ILE A 466 48.08 -0.70 -15.09
CA ILE A 466 47.32 0.56 -15.23
C ILE A 466 47.78 1.34 -16.47
N GLY A 467 49.10 1.37 -16.72
CA GLY A 467 49.66 2.05 -17.90
C GLY A 467 49.21 1.40 -19.21
N MET A 468 49.18 0.06 -19.24
CA MET A 468 48.67 -0.70 -20.38
C MET A 468 47.19 -0.38 -20.65
N VAL A 469 46.34 -0.40 -19.61
CA VAL A 469 44.91 -0.08 -19.78
C VAL A 469 44.72 1.33 -20.34
N GLY A 470 45.42 2.32 -19.77
CA GLY A 470 45.38 3.70 -20.26
C GLY A 470 45.88 3.83 -21.70
N GLN A 471 46.91 3.07 -22.08
CA GLN A 471 47.41 3.04 -23.45
C GLN A 471 46.41 2.44 -24.44
N VAL A 472 45.77 1.32 -24.09
CA VAL A 472 44.74 0.69 -24.93
C VAL A 472 43.57 1.65 -25.17
N LEU A 473 43.07 2.29 -24.11
CA LEU A 473 41.98 3.27 -24.20
C LEU A 473 42.38 4.48 -25.05
N GLY A 474 43.55 5.07 -24.79
CA GLY A 474 44.05 6.23 -25.53
C GLY A 474 44.31 5.96 -27.02
N GLN A 475 44.80 4.76 -27.37
CA GLN A 475 44.99 4.36 -28.78
C GLN A 475 43.69 4.25 -29.57
N HIS A 476 42.56 4.11 -28.88
CA HIS A 476 41.23 4.02 -29.47
C HIS A 476 40.39 5.29 -29.22
N ASP A 477 41.06 6.42 -28.88
CA ASP A 477 40.43 7.72 -28.66
C ASP A 477 39.34 7.71 -27.57
N VAL A 478 39.53 6.88 -26.53
CA VAL A 478 38.61 6.78 -25.40
C VAL A 478 39.12 7.64 -24.24
N ASN A 479 38.39 8.71 -23.92
CA ASN A 479 38.71 9.56 -22.79
C ASN A 479 38.34 8.91 -21.44
N ILE A 480 39.18 9.14 -20.43
CA ILE A 480 38.96 8.70 -19.05
C ILE A 480 38.45 9.88 -18.23
N ALA A 481 37.17 9.86 -17.88
CA ALA A 481 36.55 10.90 -17.08
C ALA A 481 36.93 10.78 -15.59
N ARG A 482 36.99 9.55 -15.09
CA ARG A 482 37.32 9.22 -13.70
C ARG A 482 38.06 7.90 -13.66
N MET A 483 38.98 7.75 -12.71
CA MET A 483 39.69 6.49 -12.50
C MET A 483 39.85 6.23 -11.02
N GLN A 484 39.57 5.00 -10.60
CA GLN A 484 39.80 4.54 -9.26
C GLN A 484 40.45 3.16 -9.27
N CYS A 485 41.43 2.99 -8.40
CA CYS A 485 42.13 1.72 -8.22
C CYS A 485 42.04 1.31 -6.75
N SER A 486 41.70 0.05 -6.52
CA SER A 486 41.73 -0.57 -5.21
C SER A 486 42.43 -1.91 -5.31
N ARG A 487 43.16 -2.29 -4.27
CA ARG A 487 43.85 -3.59 -4.20
C ARG A 487 43.37 -4.33 -2.97
N GLY A 488 43.17 -5.65 -3.09
CA GLY A 488 42.86 -6.49 -1.94
C GLY A 488 44.10 -6.67 -1.07
N GLU A 489 45.14 -7.27 -1.65
CA GLU A 489 46.45 -7.44 -1.03
C GLU A 489 47.57 -7.18 -2.04
N ARG A 490 48.76 -6.84 -1.56
CA ARG A 490 49.91 -6.53 -2.42
C ARG A 490 50.28 -7.75 -3.26
N GLY A 491 50.22 -7.61 -4.59
CA GLY A 491 50.54 -8.69 -5.53
C GLY A 491 49.41 -9.70 -5.75
N GLY A 492 48.24 -9.50 -5.12
CA GLY A 492 47.02 -10.28 -5.30
C GLY A 492 46.11 -9.68 -6.38
N SER A 493 44.80 -9.69 -6.14
CA SER A 493 43.81 -9.06 -7.03
C SER A 493 43.69 -7.55 -6.79
N ALA A 494 43.50 -6.80 -7.87
CA ALA A 494 43.13 -5.40 -7.87
C ALA A 494 41.86 -5.18 -8.73
N LEU A 495 41.14 -4.11 -8.39
CA LEU A 495 39.98 -3.62 -9.11
C LEU A 495 40.28 -2.22 -9.62
N LEU A 496 40.23 -2.06 -10.94
CA LEU A 496 40.33 -0.79 -11.63
C LEU A 496 38.96 -0.40 -12.18
N ILE A 497 38.47 0.78 -11.80
CA ILE A 497 37.17 1.32 -12.21
C ILE A 497 37.43 2.59 -12.99
N ILE A 498 36.95 2.62 -14.24
CA ILE A 498 37.18 3.74 -15.15
C ILE A 498 35.83 4.26 -15.63
N GLY A 499 35.53 5.51 -15.33
CA GLY A 499 34.41 6.24 -15.90
C GLY A 499 34.77 6.77 -17.28
N LEU A 500 33.88 6.59 -18.25
CA LEU A 500 34.06 6.92 -19.66
C LEU A 500 33.06 8.00 -20.08
N ASP A 501 33.44 8.84 -21.03
CA ASP A 501 32.55 9.85 -21.63
C ASP A 501 31.58 9.25 -22.66
N ALA A 502 31.89 8.06 -23.19
CA ALA A 502 31.12 7.40 -24.24
C ALA A 502 31.22 5.86 -24.12
N PRO A 503 30.29 5.11 -24.77
CA PRO A 503 30.30 3.66 -24.73
C PRO A 503 31.57 3.08 -25.33
N LEU A 504 32.15 2.11 -24.62
CA LEU A 504 33.33 1.42 -25.10
C LEU A 504 32.97 0.48 -26.25
N ALA A 505 33.64 0.63 -27.39
CA ALA A 505 33.41 -0.25 -28.53
C ALA A 505 33.75 -1.72 -28.18
N PRO A 506 32.96 -2.71 -28.65
CA PRO A 506 33.19 -4.13 -28.35
C PRO A 506 34.62 -4.61 -28.67
N ALA A 507 35.21 -4.09 -29.75
CA ALA A 507 36.57 -4.43 -30.14
C ALA A 507 37.62 -4.04 -29.07
N VAL A 508 37.42 -2.92 -28.37
CA VAL A 508 38.34 -2.45 -27.32
C VAL A 508 38.20 -3.28 -26.04
N LEU A 509 36.96 -3.68 -25.71
CA LEU A 509 36.71 -4.63 -24.61
C LEU A 509 37.42 -5.96 -24.85
N ASP A 510 37.37 -6.48 -26.08
CA ASP A 510 38.02 -7.74 -26.45
C ASP A 510 39.55 -7.65 -26.42
N LEU A 511 40.13 -6.48 -26.70
CA LEU A 511 41.56 -6.25 -26.52
C LEU A 511 41.93 -6.32 -25.04
N LEU A 512 41.22 -5.58 -24.18
CA LEU A 512 41.48 -5.61 -22.74
C LEU A 512 41.34 -7.02 -22.14
N LYS A 513 40.34 -7.80 -22.58
CA LYS A 513 40.14 -9.18 -22.11
C LYS A 513 41.26 -10.15 -22.52
N LYS A 514 42.04 -9.85 -23.56
CA LYS A 514 43.14 -10.71 -24.05
C LYS A 514 44.45 -10.44 -23.33
N GLU A 515 44.53 -9.35 -22.57
CA GLU A 515 45.73 -8.97 -21.85
C GLU A 515 45.99 -9.92 -20.68
N LYS A 516 47.24 -10.35 -20.55
CA LYS A 516 47.63 -11.46 -19.66
C LYS A 516 47.29 -11.24 -18.19
N ASP A 517 47.38 -9.99 -17.73
CA ASP A 517 47.21 -9.63 -16.32
C ASP A 517 45.77 -9.17 -16.00
N ILE A 518 44.86 -9.24 -16.98
CA ILE A 518 43.44 -8.91 -16.84
C ILE A 518 42.66 -10.20 -16.58
N LEU A 519 41.97 -10.26 -15.44
CA LEU A 519 41.18 -11.40 -15.00
C LEU A 519 39.74 -11.31 -15.52
N SER A 520 39.16 -10.11 -15.50
CA SER A 520 37.80 -9.87 -15.96
C SER A 520 37.64 -8.41 -16.40
N VAL A 521 36.74 -8.17 -17.36
CA VAL A 521 36.33 -6.83 -17.79
C VAL A 521 34.82 -6.81 -17.91
N ARG A 522 34.18 -5.92 -17.13
CA ARG A 522 32.73 -5.70 -17.15
C ARG A 522 32.42 -4.24 -17.44
N THR A 523 31.37 -4.01 -18.22
CA THR A 523 30.82 -2.67 -18.45
C THR A 523 29.62 -2.48 -17.53
N VAL A 524 29.50 -1.28 -16.96
CA VAL A 524 28.33 -0.87 -16.19
C VAL A 524 27.80 0.43 -16.78
N ASP A 525 26.51 0.45 -17.09
CA ASP A 525 25.79 1.64 -17.55
C ASP A 525 24.75 2.07 -16.51
N LEU A 526 24.92 3.28 -15.98
CA LEU A 526 24.01 3.95 -15.05
C LEU A 526 23.42 5.23 -15.64
N SER A 527 23.44 5.39 -16.96
CA SER A 527 22.77 6.49 -17.65
C SER A 527 21.24 6.42 -17.58
#